data_AF-A0AAW3X544-F1
#
_entry.id   AF-A0AAW3X544-F1
#
_cell.length_a   1.000
_cell.length_b   1.000
_cell.length_c   1.000
_cell.angle_alpha   90.00
_cell.angle_beta   90.00
_cell.angle_gamma   90.00
#
_symmetry.space_group_name_H-M   'P 1'
#
loop_
_entity.id
_entity.type
_entity.pdbx_description
1 polymer ?
#
loop_
_entity_poly.entity_id
_entity_poly.type
_entity_poly.pdbx_seq_one_letter_code
_entity_poly.pdbx_strand_id
1 'polypeptide(L)'
;MESNTFYDIYLEELKNLPQGTPEEEAALLKKLTEGDKTAASRLTELKLAKAVQIAEEYHDRGLPAGDLVQEANMALFLFASEYENGDFDAQMEKKVRAAIEDALQIQNRETKIEEEMAARVNVLKDISASMARELGREATLAELAERMKMSEDEIRDIMKLTMDAMKVSSQAAEMAQKEIDEQE
;
A
#
# COMPACT_ATOMS: atom_id res chain seq x y z
N MET A 1 -1.80 -24.51 -13.14
CA MET A 1 -2.73 -23.46 -13.58
C MET A 1 -2.08 -22.17 -13.15
N GLU A 2 -1.68 -21.32 -14.09
CA GLU A 2 -1.06 -20.03 -13.76
C GLU A 2 -2.05 -19.26 -12.87
N SER A 3 -1.59 -18.85 -11.69
CA SER A 3 -2.35 -17.96 -10.82
C SER A 3 -2.43 -16.63 -11.55
N ASN A 4 -3.50 -16.42 -12.32
CA ASN A 4 -3.75 -15.15 -12.96
C ASN A 4 -4.04 -14.17 -11.82
N THR A 5 -3.06 -13.34 -11.49
CA THR A 5 -3.20 -12.37 -10.40
C THR A 5 -4.30 -11.40 -10.81
N PHE A 6 -5.05 -10.84 -9.86
CA PHE A 6 -6.06 -9.81 -10.16
C PHE A 6 -5.48 -8.66 -11.02
N TYR A 7 -4.18 -8.37 -10.82
CA TYR A 7 -3.40 -7.44 -11.61
C TYR A 7 -3.25 -7.85 -13.09
N ASP A 8 -2.99 -9.13 -13.37
CA ASP A 8 -2.82 -9.64 -14.74
C ASP A 8 -4.13 -9.56 -15.52
N ILE A 9 -5.25 -9.90 -14.86
CA ILE A 9 -6.61 -9.76 -15.41
C ILE A 9 -6.88 -8.29 -15.75
N TYR A 10 -6.54 -7.37 -14.84
CA TYR A 10 -6.70 -5.94 -15.08
C TYR A 10 -5.90 -5.46 -16.31
N LEU A 11 -4.64 -5.89 -16.47
CA LEU A 11 -3.82 -5.54 -17.63
C LEU A 11 -4.38 -6.11 -18.94
N GLU A 12 -4.99 -7.30 -18.90
CA GLU A 12 -5.68 -7.88 -20.06
C GLU A 12 -6.94 -7.08 -20.43
N GLU A 13 -7.77 -6.70 -19.45
CA GLU A 13 -8.94 -5.86 -19.67
C GLU A 13 -8.56 -4.51 -20.25
N LEU A 14 -7.49 -3.89 -19.73
CA LEU A 14 -6.99 -2.61 -20.19
C LEU A 14 -6.54 -2.63 -21.66
N LYS A 15 -5.95 -3.74 -22.13
CA LYS A 15 -5.58 -3.92 -23.55
C LYS A 15 -6.80 -3.99 -24.47
N ASN A 16 -7.94 -4.45 -23.95
CA ASN A 16 -9.18 -4.62 -24.71
C ASN A 16 -10.07 -3.36 -24.71
N LEU A 17 -9.68 -2.29 -24.00
CA LEU A 17 -10.45 -1.06 -23.97
C LEU A 17 -10.48 -0.36 -25.34
N PRO A 18 -11.63 0.22 -25.72
CA PRO A 18 -11.75 0.94 -26.98
C PRO A 18 -10.92 2.21 -26.96
N GLN A 19 -9.89 2.22 -27.80
CA GLN A 19 -9.02 3.37 -28.05
C GLN A 19 -9.83 4.56 -28.59
N GLY A 20 -9.59 5.74 -28.04
CA GLY A 20 -10.23 6.97 -28.47
C GLY A 20 -9.49 7.60 -29.65
N THR A 21 -10.20 8.38 -30.46
CA THR A 21 -9.56 9.22 -31.47
C THR A 21 -9.15 10.58 -30.89
N PRO A 22 -8.15 11.27 -31.47
CA PRO A 22 -7.81 12.64 -31.05
C PRO A 22 -9.00 13.60 -31.07
N GLU A 23 -9.94 13.40 -31.99
CA GLU A 23 -11.17 14.19 -32.09
C GLU A 23 -12.14 13.89 -30.95
N GLU A 24 -12.28 12.61 -30.55
CA GLU A 24 -13.07 12.21 -29.38
C GLU A 24 -12.50 12.85 -28.11
N GLU A 25 -11.18 12.79 -27.93
CA GLU A 25 -10.50 13.37 -26.77
C GLU A 25 -10.72 14.89 -26.69
N ALA A 26 -10.54 15.61 -27.79
CA ALA A 26 -10.79 17.05 -27.84
C ALA A 26 -12.26 17.39 -27.52
N ALA A 27 -13.21 16.58 -27.98
CA ALA A 27 -14.63 16.77 -27.68
C ALA A 27 -14.95 16.50 -26.20
N LEU A 28 -14.33 15.47 -25.59
CA LEU A 28 -14.48 15.15 -24.17
C LEU A 28 -13.89 16.24 -23.29
N LEU A 29 -12.69 16.74 -23.60
CA LEU A 29 -12.05 17.84 -22.87
C LEU A 29 -12.92 19.09 -22.92
N LYS A 30 -13.49 19.43 -24.09
CA LYS A 30 -14.41 20.56 -24.21
C LYS A 30 -15.63 20.39 -23.32
N LYS A 31 -16.31 19.24 -23.38
CA LYS A 31 -17.46 18.93 -22.53
C LYS A 31 -17.13 19.01 -21.03
N LEU A 32 -15.95 18.54 -20.65
CA LEU A 32 -15.47 18.59 -19.29
C LEU A 32 -15.32 20.05 -18.80
N THR A 33 -14.74 20.93 -19.63
CA THR A 33 -14.65 22.37 -19.32
C THR A 33 -16.03 23.08 -19.27
N GLU A 34 -17.04 22.51 -19.93
CA GLU A 34 -18.43 22.99 -19.89
C GLU A 34 -19.21 22.44 -18.68
N GLY A 35 -18.56 21.62 -17.83
CA GLY A 35 -19.14 21.07 -16.60
C GLY A 35 -19.85 19.72 -16.76
N ASP A 36 -19.72 19.06 -17.91
CA ASP A 36 -20.29 17.73 -18.15
C ASP A 36 -19.42 16.64 -17.50
N LYS A 37 -19.85 16.20 -16.31
CA LYS A 37 -19.16 15.15 -15.55
C LYS A 37 -19.16 13.78 -16.24
N THR A 38 -20.03 13.54 -17.21
CA THR A 38 -20.04 12.27 -17.96
C THR A 38 -18.81 12.13 -18.86
N ALA A 39 -18.22 13.26 -19.27
CA ALA A 39 -16.99 13.28 -20.05
C ALA A 39 -15.76 12.85 -19.23
N ALA A 40 -15.76 13.08 -17.91
CA ALA A 40 -14.64 12.71 -17.03
C ALA A 40 -14.41 11.19 -16.99
N SER A 41 -15.48 10.39 -16.91
CA SER A 41 -15.38 8.93 -16.87
C SER A 41 -14.79 8.38 -18.17
N ARG A 42 -15.30 8.83 -19.32
CA ARG A 42 -14.78 8.38 -20.62
C ARG A 42 -13.34 8.84 -20.85
N LEU A 43 -13.01 10.07 -20.46
CA LEU A 43 -11.64 10.58 -20.56
C LEU A 43 -10.68 9.80 -19.65
N THR A 44 -11.14 9.41 -18.44
CA THR A 44 -10.37 8.55 -17.53
C THR A 44 -10.05 7.22 -18.21
N GLU A 45 -11.06 6.53 -18.79
CA GLU A 45 -10.85 5.26 -19.51
C GLU A 45 -9.80 5.37 -20.61
N LEU A 46 -9.83 6.46 -21.39
CA LEU A 46 -8.87 6.70 -22.48
C LEU A 46 -7.43 6.91 -21.98
N LYS A 47 -7.26 7.30 -20.71
CA LYS A 47 -5.96 7.65 -20.12
C LYS A 47 -5.44 6.62 -19.12
N LEU A 48 -6.22 5.57 -18.80
CA LEU A 48 -5.79 4.49 -17.91
C LEU A 48 -4.45 3.88 -18.34
N ALA A 49 -4.28 3.58 -19.63
CA ALA A 49 -3.05 2.99 -20.15
C ALA A 49 -1.82 3.89 -19.91
N LYS A 50 -1.99 5.21 -20.03
CA LYS A 50 -0.93 6.17 -19.76
C LYS A 50 -0.63 6.29 -18.27
N ALA A 51 -1.64 6.22 -17.40
CA ALA A 51 -1.46 6.17 -15.96
C ALA A 51 -0.68 4.91 -15.53
N VAL A 52 -1.01 3.74 -16.10
CA VAL A 52 -0.26 2.49 -15.89
C VAL A 52 1.19 2.64 -16.35
N GLN A 53 1.44 3.20 -17.54
CA GLN A 53 2.78 3.44 -18.04
C GLN A 53 3.61 4.33 -17.09
N ILE A 54 3.00 5.40 -16.53
CA ILE A 54 3.66 6.24 -15.53
C ILE A 54 3.97 5.44 -14.27
N ALA A 55 3.05 4.59 -13.81
CA ALA A 55 3.23 3.75 -12.63
C ALA A 55 4.36 2.71 -12.80
N GLU A 56 4.53 2.15 -13.99
CA GLU A 56 5.63 1.21 -14.31
C GLU A 56 7.02 1.82 -14.07
N GLU A 57 7.17 3.15 -14.22
CA GLU A 57 8.44 3.84 -13.92
C GLU A 57 8.84 3.77 -12.43
N TYR A 58 7.90 3.44 -11.55
CA TYR A 58 8.09 3.34 -10.10
C TYR A 58 8.15 1.89 -9.60
N HIS A 59 8.25 0.91 -10.51
CA HIS A 59 8.40 -0.50 -10.17
C HIS A 59 9.63 -0.75 -9.27
N ASP A 60 9.57 -1.77 -8.41
CA ASP A 60 10.61 -2.16 -7.46
C ASP A 60 11.02 -1.09 -6.42
N ARG A 61 10.19 -0.07 -6.18
CA ARG A 61 10.48 1.00 -5.20
C ARG A 61 9.88 0.79 -3.81
N GLY A 62 9.39 -0.41 -3.51
CA GLY A 62 8.85 -0.79 -2.20
C GLY A 62 7.31 -0.82 -2.11
N LEU A 63 6.60 -0.56 -3.22
CA LEU A 63 5.16 -0.82 -3.36
C LEU A 63 4.92 -1.87 -4.45
N PRO A 64 3.96 -2.79 -4.25
CA PRO A 64 3.50 -3.71 -5.29
C PRO A 64 3.00 -2.98 -6.55
N ALA A 65 3.20 -3.59 -7.73
CA ALA A 65 2.76 -3.02 -9.01
C ALA A 65 1.25 -2.72 -9.05
N GLY A 66 0.44 -3.58 -8.43
CA GLY A 66 -1.00 -3.37 -8.27
C GLY A 66 -1.31 -2.07 -7.53
N ASP A 67 -0.62 -1.81 -6.42
CA ASP A 67 -0.86 -0.63 -5.59
C ASP A 67 -0.39 0.65 -6.28
N LEU A 68 0.77 0.61 -6.96
CA LEU A 68 1.23 1.73 -7.79
C LEU A 68 0.20 2.12 -8.86
N VAL A 69 -0.39 1.12 -9.52
CA VAL A 69 -1.44 1.33 -10.54
C VAL A 69 -2.74 1.82 -9.91
N GLN A 70 -3.12 1.32 -8.73
CA GLN A 70 -4.30 1.83 -8.03
C GLN A 70 -4.15 3.32 -7.69
N GLU A 71 -3.02 3.73 -7.12
CA GLU A 71 -2.74 5.14 -6.81
C GLU A 71 -2.74 6.02 -8.07
N ALA A 72 -2.15 5.51 -9.16
CA ALA A 72 -2.15 6.21 -10.45
C ALA A 72 -3.58 6.42 -11.00
N ASN A 73 -4.40 5.37 -10.97
CA ASN A 73 -5.78 5.40 -11.46
C ASN A 73 -6.66 6.32 -10.61
N MET A 74 -6.50 6.28 -9.28
CA MET A 74 -7.20 7.17 -8.36
C MET A 74 -6.85 8.63 -8.61
N ALA A 75 -5.55 8.93 -8.79
CA ALA A 75 -5.08 10.28 -9.10
C ALA A 75 -5.61 10.78 -10.45
N LEU A 76 -5.63 9.92 -11.47
CA LEU A 76 -6.21 10.23 -12.77
C LEU A 76 -7.70 10.54 -12.66
N PHE A 77 -8.47 9.68 -11.97
CA PHE A 77 -9.91 9.84 -11.80
C PHE A 77 -10.24 11.16 -11.09
N LEU A 78 -9.54 11.44 -9.97
CA LEU A 78 -9.73 12.67 -9.22
C LEU A 78 -9.37 13.89 -10.07
N PHE A 79 -8.21 13.87 -10.74
CA PHE A 79 -7.78 14.95 -11.62
C PHE A 79 -8.78 15.19 -12.76
N ALA A 80 -9.27 14.14 -13.42
CA ALA A 80 -10.26 14.27 -14.49
C ALA A 80 -11.56 14.90 -13.99
N SER A 81 -11.94 14.67 -12.73
CA SER A 81 -13.16 15.26 -12.15
C SER A 81 -13.02 16.75 -11.77
N GLU A 82 -11.78 17.21 -11.55
CA GLU A 82 -11.44 18.59 -11.14
C GLU A 82 -10.78 19.41 -12.26
N TYR A 83 -10.60 18.84 -13.45
CA TYR A 83 -9.92 19.50 -14.55
C TYR A 83 -10.72 20.69 -15.07
N GLU A 84 -10.08 21.85 -15.14
CA GLU A 84 -10.69 23.09 -15.63
C GLU A 84 -10.15 23.50 -17.01
N ASN A 85 -8.84 23.64 -17.15
CA ASN A 85 -8.20 24.13 -18.38
C ASN A 85 -6.71 23.77 -18.45
N GLY A 86 -6.09 24.06 -19.60
CA GLY A 86 -4.66 23.91 -19.85
C GLY A 86 -4.30 22.66 -20.65
N ASP A 87 -3.05 22.22 -20.55
CA ASP A 87 -2.60 20.95 -21.11
C ASP A 87 -3.00 19.82 -20.16
N PHE A 88 -3.97 19.01 -20.57
CA PHE A 88 -4.48 17.91 -19.76
C PHE A 88 -3.40 16.86 -19.48
N ASP A 89 -2.66 16.45 -20.51
CA ASP A 89 -1.68 15.38 -20.41
C ASP A 89 -0.51 15.77 -19.49
N ALA A 90 0.00 16.99 -19.65
CA ALA A 90 1.11 17.48 -18.82
C ALA A 90 0.72 17.67 -17.35
N GLN A 91 -0.53 18.08 -17.08
CA GLN A 91 -1.04 18.24 -15.72
C GLN A 91 -1.39 16.90 -15.06
N MET A 92 -2.04 16.02 -15.82
CA MET A 92 -2.36 14.66 -15.40
C MET A 92 -1.10 13.91 -14.97
N GLU A 93 -0.05 13.95 -15.80
CA GLU A 93 1.21 13.28 -15.49
C GLU A 93 1.80 13.76 -14.16
N LYS A 94 1.82 15.08 -13.91
CA LYS A 94 2.29 15.65 -12.65
C LYS A 94 1.47 15.17 -11.45
N LYS A 95 0.14 15.09 -11.59
CA LYS A 95 -0.76 14.65 -10.52
C LYS A 95 -0.59 13.16 -10.21
N VAL A 96 -0.51 12.33 -11.25
CA VAL A 96 -0.28 10.89 -11.12
C VAL A 96 1.07 10.62 -10.44
N ARG A 97 2.16 11.23 -10.92
CA ARG A 97 3.49 11.08 -10.32
C ARG A 97 3.51 11.50 -8.85
N ALA A 98 2.89 12.64 -8.52
CA ALA A 98 2.85 13.14 -7.15
C ALA A 98 2.09 12.18 -6.21
N ALA A 99 0.98 11.60 -6.65
CA ALA A 99 0.22 10.64 -5.85
C ALA A 99 1.01 9.35 -5.58
N ILE A 100 1.66 8.80 -6.61
CA ILE A 100 2.52 7.62 -6.46
C ILE A 100 3.69 7.90 -5.51
N GLU A 101 4.32 9.07 -5.62
CA GLU A 101 5.41 9.47 -4.74
C GLU A 101 4.97 9.64 -3.28
N ASP A 102 3.78 10.17 -3.05
CA ASP A 102 3.20 10.30 -1.70
C ASP A 102 2.91 8.92 -1.09
N ALA A 103 2.28 8.02 -1.86
CA ALA A 103 2.04 6.65 -1.43
C ALA A 103 3.33 5.91 -1.08
N LEU A 104 4.37 6.05 -1.91
CA LEU A 104 5.70 5.50 -1.62
C LEU A 104 6.29 6.07 -0.33
N GLN A 105 6.11 7.37 -0.05
CA GLN A 105 6.62 7.97 1.18
C GLN A 105 5.89 7.44 2.42
N ILE A 106 4.57 7.28 2.34
CA ILE A 106 3.75 6.70 3.39
C ILE A 106 4.22 5.28 3.69
N GLN A 107 4.32 4.43 2.65
CA GLN A 107 4.79 3.05 2.80
C GLN A 107 6.20 2.99 3.41
N ASN A 108 7.14 3.80 2.90
CA ASN A 108 8.51 3.84 3.43
C ASN A 108 8.56 4.27 4.90
N ARG A 109 7.66 5.17 5.32
CA ARG A 109 7.56 5.57 6.72
C ARG A 109 7.00 4.44 7.59
N GLU A 110 5.99 3.74 7.10
CA GLU A 110 5.39 2.59 7.78
C GLU A 110 6.44 1.48 7.98
N THR A 111 7.13 1.06 6.92
CA THR A 111 8.19 0.04 7.01
C THR A 111 9.28 0.41 8.00
N LYS A 112 9.70 1.68 8.06
CA LYS A 112 10.69 2.13 9.06
C LYS A 112 10.19 2.00 10.49
N ILE A 113 8.90 2.30 10.71
CA ILE A 113 8.28 2.14 12.03
C ILE A 113 8.24 0.64 12.38
N GLU A 114 7.87 -0.22 11.45
CA GLU A 114 7.87 -1.67 11.65
C GLU A 114 9.26 -2.22 11.99
N GLU A 115 10.30 -1.79 11.26
CA GLU A 115 11.69 -2.17 11.53
C GLU A 115 12.15 -1.71 12.92
N GLU A 116 11.85 -0.47 13.30
CA GLU A 116 12.17 0.05 14.64
C GLU A 116 11.44 -0.74 15.72
N MET A 117 10.17 -1.07 15.51
CA MET A 117 9.38 -1.85 16.44
C MET A 117 9.90 -3.28 16.58
N ALA A 118 10.26 -3.93 15.48
CA ALA A 118 10.89 -5.25 15.50
C ALA A 118 12.22 -5.25 16.27
N ALA A 119 13.04 -4.21 16.09
CA ALA A 119 14.27 -4.02 16.85
C ALA A 119 13.99 -3.87 18.36
N ARG A 120 12.99 -3.06 18.74
CA ARG A 120 12.56 -2.89 20.14
C ARG A 120 12.06 -4.20 20.76
N VAL A 121 11.29 -5.01 20.02
CA VAL A 121 10.83 -6.34 20.46
C VAL A 121 12.01 -7.26 20.77
N ASN A 122 13.01 -7.31 19.88
CA ASN A 122 14.19 -8.15 20.09
C ASN A 122 14.97 -7.72 21.34
N VAL A 123 15.19 -6.43 21.52
CA VAL A 123 15.87 -5.88 22.71
C VAL A 123 15.08 -6.20 23.99
N LEU A 124 13.75 -6.06 23.96
CA LEU A 124 12.89 -6.40 25.10
C LEU A 124 13.00 -7.88 25.46
N LYS A 125 12.99 -8.77 24.46
CA LYS A 125 13.13 -10.22 24.67
C LYS A 125 14.47 -10.57 25.33
N ASP A 126 15.56 -9.99 24.84
CA ASP A 126 16.91 -10.24 25.37
C ASP A 126 17.07 -9.73 26.81
N ILE A 127 16.59 -8.51 27.09
CA ILE A 127 16.61 -7.93 28.43
C ILE A 127 15.75 -8.74 29.39
N SER A 128 14.52 -9.09 28.99
CA SER A 128 13.62 -9.91 29.80
C SER A 128 14.25 -11.26 30.14
N ALA A 129 14.90 -11.93 29.19
CA ALA A 129 15.61 -13.20 29.42
C ALA A 129 16.87 -13.03 30.30
N SER A 130 17.58 -11.91 30.22
CA SER A 130 18.70 -11.61 31.14
C SER A 130 18.20 -11.41 32.56
N MET A 131 17.21 -10.54 32.73
CA MET A 131 16.63 -10.22 34.04
C MET A 131 15.98 -11.45 34.67
N ALA A 132 15.33 -12.31 33.89
CA ALA A 132 14.75 -13.54 34.40
C ALA A 132 15.80 -14.50 35.01
N ARG A 133 16.99 -14.57 34.38
CA ARG A 133 18.12 -15.34 34.89
C ARG A 133 18.74 -14.70 36.14
N GLU A 134 18.85 -13.37 36.17
CA GLU A 134 19.41 -12.63 37.30
C GLU A 134 18.50 -12.66 38.54
N LEU A 135 17.19 -12.51 38.34
CA LEU A 135 16.17 -12.45 39.41
C LEU A 135 15.66 -13.84 39.83
N GLY A 136 15.87 -14.88 39.00
CA GLY A 136 15.30 -16.21 39.20
C GLY A 136 13.77 -16.28 39.02
N ARG A 137 13.16 -15.24 38.45
CA ARG A 137 11.74 -15.10 38.12
C ARG A 137 11.57 -14.15 36.94
N GLU A 138 10.42 -14.18 36.28
CA GLU A 138 10.13 -13.19 35.23
C GLU A 138 10.20 -11.74 35.76
N ALA A 139 10.73 -10.85 34.92
CA ALA A 139 10.80 -9.43 35.20
C ALA A 139 9.41 -8.78 35.11
N THR A 140 9.13 -7.87 36.03
CA THR A 140 7.89 -7.08 36.01
C THR A 140 7.97 -5.95 34.97
N LEU A 141 6.82 -5.39 34.59
CA LEU A 141 6.76 -4.26 33.64
C LEU A 141 7.59 -3.06 34.13
N ALA A 142 7.50 -2.71 35.42
CA ALA A 142 8.26 -1.63 36.02
C ALA A 142 9.78 -1.86 35.93
N GLU A 143 10.24 -3.08 36.20
CA GLU A 143 11.66 -3.46 36.13
C GLU A 143 12.19 -3.40 34.69
N LEU A 144 11.39 -3.85 33.71
CA LEU A 144 11.72 -3.76 32.29
C LEU A 144 11.77 -2.31 31.80
N ALA A 145 10.78 -1.50 32.19
CA ALA A 145 10.67 -0.08 31.88
C ALA A 145 11.89 0.69 32.38
N GLU A 146 12.30 0.48 33.64
CA GLU A 146 13.49 1.07 34.22
C GLU A 146 14.76 0.67 33.45
N ARG A 147 14.91 -0.63 33.14
CA ARG A 147 16.09 -1.15 32.45
C ARG A 147 16.22 -0.64 31.01
N MET A 148 15.10 -0.52 30.31
CA MET A 148 15.01 -0.05 28.92
C MET A 148 14.88 1.47 28.80
N LYS A 149 14.72 2.20 29.91
CA LYS A 149 14.53 3.66 29.97
C LYS A 149 13.34 4.13 29.12
N MET A 150 12.24 3.41 29.23
CA MET A 150 10.97 3.71 28.57
C MET A 150 9.83 3.57 29.58
N SER A 151 8.64 4.05 29.23
CA SER A 151 7.47 3.93 30.11
C SER A 151 6.93 2.49 30.16
N GLU A 152 6.23 2.14 31.23
CA GLU A 152 5.52 0.85 31.31
C GLU A 152 4.46 0.69 30.22
N ASP A 153 3.87 1.81 29.77
CA ASP A 153 2.89 1.81 28.69
C ASP A 153 3.54 1.43 27.35
N GLU A 154 4.70 2.01 27.03
CA GLU A 154 5.46 1.64 25.83
C GLU A 154 5.88 0.16 25.84
N ILE A 155 6.35 -0.36 26.97
CA ILE A 155 6.67 -1.79 27.12
C ILE A 155 5.42 -2.64 26.86
N ARG A 156 4.27 -2.25 27.43
CA ARG A 156 3.01 -2.97 27.28
C ARG A 156 2.55 -2.99 25.82
N ASP A 157 2.71 -1.89 25.10
CA ASP A 157 2.34 -1.80 23.69
C ASP A 157 3.25 -2.68 22.81
N ILE A 158 4.56 -2.69 23.06
CA ILE A 158 5.51 -3.61 22.38
C ILE A 158 5.12 -5.07 22.64
N MET A 159 4.78 -5.43 23.88
CA MET A 159 4.37 -6.79 24.23
C MET A 159 3.05 -7.20 23.56
N LYS A 160 2.07 -6.30 23.48
CA LYS A 160 0.79 -6.55 22.79
C LYS A 160 1.00 -6.82 21.31
N LEU A 161 1.78 -5.98 20.63
CA LEU A 161 2.09 -6.14 19.21
C LEU A 161 2.75 -7.49 18.93
N THR A 162 3.66 -7.92 19.80
CA THR A 162 4.31 -9.23 19.69
C THR A 162 3.29 -10.38 19.82
N MET A 163 2.35 -10.28 20.77
CA MET A 163 1.31 -11.29 20.95
C MET A 163 0.34 -11.36 19.78
N ASP A 164 -0.09 -10.22 19.25
CA ASP A 164 -1.00 -10.18 18.12
C ASP A 164 -0.34 -10.72 16.84
N ALA A 165 0.95 -10.41 16.62
CA ALA A 165 1.74 -11.01 15.54
C ALA A 165 1.82 -12.55 15.64
N MET A 166 2.03 -13.09 16.84
CA MET A 166 2.05 -14.55 17.06
C MET A 166 0.69 -15.20 16.79
N LYS A 167 -0.41 -14.56 17.18
CA LYS A 167 -1.77 -15.07 16.92
C LYS A 167 -2.10 -15.12 15.44
N VAL A 168 -1.78 -14.06 14.69
CA VAL A 168 -1.99 -14.00 13.24
C VAL A 168 -1.18 -15.10 12.55
N SER A 169 0.08 -15.29 12.94
CA SER A 169 0.92 -16.37 12.41
C SER A 169 0.36 -17.76 12.72
N SER A 170 -0.16 -18.00 13.93
CA SER A 170 -0.78 -19.30 14.26
C SER A 170 -2.06 -19.57 13.46
N GLN A 171 -2.90 -18.55 13.24
CA GLN A 171 -4.11 -18.69 12.45
C GLN A 171 -3.79 -19.00 10.98
N ALA A 172 -2.79 -18.33 10.41
CA ALA A 172 -2.31 -18.61 9.05
C ALA A 172 -1.78 -20.04 8.91
N ALA A 173 -1.04 -20.54 9.91
CA ALA A 173 -0.54 -21.92 9.91
C ALA A 173 -1.67 -22.96 10.00
N GLU A 174 -2.70 -22.72 10.82
CA GLU A 174 -3.86 -23.61 10.92
C GLU A 174 -4.69 -23.64 9.62
N MET A 175 -4.84 -22.50 8.93
CA MET A 175 -5.53 -22.45 7.65
C MET A 175 -4.76 -23.20 6.56
N ALA A 176 -3.44 -23.01 6.48
CA ALA A 176 -2.59 -23.74 5.53
C ALA A 176 -2.62 -25.26 5.77
N GLN A 177 -2.66 -25.71 7.03
CA GLN A 177 -2.78 -27.14 7.34
C GLN A 177 -4.14 -27.71 6.92
N LYS A 178 -5.24 -26.98 7.13
CA LYS A 178 -6.58 -27.40 6.66
C LYS A 178 -6.67 -27.50 5.15
N GLU A 179 -6.05 -26.59 4.40
CA GLU A 179 -6.04 -26.66 2.94
C GLU A 179 -5.26 -27.87 2.41
N ILE A 180 -4.22 -28.30 3.14
CA ILE A 180 -3.47 -29.53 2.82
C ILE A 180 -4.32 -30.76 3.15
N ASP A 181 -4.97 -30.77 4.32
CA ASP A 181 -5.80 -31.88 4.77
C ASP A 181 -7.10 -32.05 3.94
N GLU A 182 -7.60 -30.99 3.30
CA GLU A 182 -8.75 -31.03 2.37
C GLU A 182 -8.37 -31.47 0.94
N GLN A 183 -7.07 -31.56 0.63
CA GLN A 183 -6.54 -32.03 -0.65
C GLN A 183 -6.07 -33.50 -0.63
N GLU A 184 -6.10 -34.17 0.54
CA GLU A 184 -5.88 -35.62 0.72
C GLU A 184 -7.20 -36.40 0.79
#